data_AF-S2JM69-F1
#
_entry.id   AF-S2JM69-F1
#
_cell.length_a   1.000
_cell.length_b   1.000
_cell.length_c   1.000
_cell.angle_alpha   90.00
_cell.angle_beta   90.00
_cell.angle_gamma   90.00
#
_symmetry.space_group_name_H-M   'P 1'
#
loop_
_entity.id
_entity.type
_entity.pdbx_description
1 polymer ?
#
loop_
_entity_poly.entity_id
_entity_poly.type
_entity_poly.pdbx_seq_one_letter_code
_entity_poly.pdbx_strand_id
1 'polypeptide(L)'
;MSSNENNETNNSPDELTRLDNFVNAAPGNEYTIDQKEQTLCRQAANGQRDCVKLNLEYTQMFSQMQKLGFFCALPMDPTETYMECRRKLNCQPDFNSIPICINTCLNLPLTVIFKDWEISEAVSYLRNPTAKRSLVQDFFKPNHNHTALQYMSRQDCRSPYILAKIKRDHGNNQLLLHEFFANLLQPNNAAITYTEGTTNLAQRFNHNQEVLWFCKNKTVRQLLLNNLPLVLPKDYNSNISPKQWKAFVRTSMHQSPRNLWLKIIHNKVPCRRFLYRSHIKDIENDRCQQCNEIEDARHLFIDCGNKLDVWKTTFNEHLSYPTTVNPHRIYKDIQNLTLSRYFIYSLDLKINIFDFIATIIRAIWTHHHLVHYRGIPFDPQTVTSSINLELDKLSNMDSIDI
;
A
#
# COMPACT_ATOMS: atom_id res chain seq x y z
N MET A 1 -56.01 -31.49 9.51
CA MET A 1 -55.95 -30.78 8.21
C MET A 1 -54.90 -29.69 8.40
N SER A 2 -53.60 -29.94 8.24
CA SER A 2 -52.91 -30.36 7.00
C SER A 2 -53.25 -29.35 5.89
N SER A 3 -52.35 -28.57 5.29
CA SER A 3 -50.90 -28.70 5.13
C SER A 3 -50.30 -27.37 4.63
N ASN A 4 -49.01 -27.15 4.91
CA ASN A 4 -47.92 -26.72 4.00
C ASN A 4 -48.01 -25.37 3.24
N GLU A 5 -46.93 -24.61 3.02
CA GLU A 5 -45.49 -24.92 3.16
C GLU A 5 -44.63 -23.64 3.17
N ASN A 6 -43.57 -23.70 3.97
CA ASN A 6 -42.35 -22.92 3.81
C ASN A 6 -41.74 -23.21 2.43
N ASN A 7 -41.44 -22.18 1.64
CA ASN A 7 -40.48 -22.30 0.53
C ASN A 7 -39.19 -21.57 0.91
N GLU A 8 -38.41 -22.25 1.76
CA GLU A 8 -36.98 -22.00 1.89
C GLU A 8 -36.29 -22.37 0.57
N THR A 9 -35.39 -21.47 0.16
CA THR A 9 -34.44 -21.58 -0.94
C THR A 9 -33.56 -22.83 -0.85
N ASN A 10 -34.01 -23.94 -1.43
CA ASN A 10 -33.26 -25.19 -1.54
C ASN A 10 -32.42 -25.33 -2.85
N ASN A 11 -32.32 -24.28 -3.67
CA ASN A 11 -31.69 -24.40 -5.01
C ASN A 11 -30.19 -24.01 -5.11
N SER A 12 -29.55 -23.55 -4.03
CA SER A 12 -28.15 -23.07 -4.07
C SER A 12 -27.08 -24.16 -4.28
N PRO A 13 -27.15 -25.36 -3.63
CA PRO A 13 -26.09 -26.36 -3.73
C PRO A 13 -26.03 -27.07 -5.08
N ASP A 14 -27.18 -27.29 -5.71
CA ASP A 14 -27.30 -27.96 -7.00
C ASP A 14 -26.74 -27.10 -8.14
N GLU A 15 -27.04 -25.79 -8.10
CA GLU A 15 -26.51 -24.82 -9.07
C GLU A 15 -24.99 -24.59 -8.92
N LEU A 16 -24.44 -24.66 -7.69
CA LEU A 16 -22.99 -24.66 -7.48
C LEU A 16 -22.31 -25.90 -8.06
N THR A 17 -22.93 -27.06 -7.91
CA THR A 17 -22.43 -28.32 -8.52
C THR A 17 -22.47 -28.25 -10.04
N ARG A 18 -23.50 -27.60 -10.60
CA ARG A 18 -23.65 -27.36 -12.03
C ARG A 18 -22.59 -26.40 -12.58
N LEU A 19 -22.22 -25.37 -11.81
CA LEU A 19 -21.06 -24.50 -12.09
C LEU A 19 -19.76 -25.32 -12.09
N ASP A 20 -19.53 -26.11 -11.05
CA ASP A 20 -18.32 -26.93 -10.92
C ASP A 20 -18.17 -27.89 -12.11
N ASN A 21 -19.26 -28.57 -12.50
CA ASN A 21 -19.27 -29.48 -13.65
C ASN A 21 -18.95 -28.74 -14.97
N PHE A 22 -19.47 -27.53 -15.15
CA PHE A 22 -19.22 -26.72 -16.34
C PHE A 22 -17.75 -26.29 -16.45
N VAL A 23 -17.13 -25.90 -15.33
CA VAL A 23 -15.71 -25.50 -15.27
C VAL A 23 -14.78 -26.72 -15.40
N ASN A 24 -15.11 -27.83 -14.74
CA ASN A 24 -14.33 -29.07 -14.79
C ASN A 24 -14.32 -29.72 -16.19
N ALA A 25 -15.33 -29.45 -17.03
CA ALA A 25 -15.33 -29.91 -18.42
C ALA A 25 -14.25 -29.24 -19.28
N ALA A 26 -13.79 -28.03 -18.93
CA ALA A 26 -12.71 -27.34 -19.65
C ALA A 26 -11.90 -26.44 -18.69
N PRO A 27 -11.10 -27.02 -17.79
CA PRO A 27 -10.48 -26.27 -16.69
C PRO A 27 -9.28 -25.41 -17.14
N GLY A 28 -8.93 -25.42 -18.43
CA GLY A 28 -7.86 -24.61 -19.01
C GLY A 28 -8.33 -23.35 -19.74
N ASN A 29 -9.65 -23.14 -19.89
CA ASN A 29 -10.19 -22.02 -20.66
C ASN A 29 -10.34 -20.75 -19.82
N GLU A 30 -10.52 -19.63 -20.50
CA GLU A 30 -10.93 -18.37 -19.90
C GLU A 30 -12.47 -18.33 -19.77
N TYR A 31 -12.93 -17.81 -18.65
CA TYR A 31 -14.35 -17.74 -18.29
C TYR A 31 -14.78 -16.28 -18.10
N THR A 32 -16.02 -15.97 -18.44
CA THR A 32 -16.64 -14.65 -18.24
C THR A 32 -17.93 -14.79 -17.43
N ILE A 33 -18.06 -14.00 -16.37
CA ILE A 33 -19.27 -13.93 -15.53
C ILE A 33 -20.02 -12.66 -15.91
N ASP A 34 -21.25 -12.79 -16.43
CA ASP A 34 -22.11 -11.65 -16.73
C ASP A 34 -23.12 -11.43 -15.59
N GLN A 35 -23.08 -10.24 -14.99
CA GLN A 35 -23.98 -9.88 -13.88
C GLN A 35 -25.45 -9.72 -14.32
N LYS A 36 -25.70 -9.24 -15.54
CA LYS A 36 -27.07 -8.94 -16.01
C LYS A 36 -27.83 -10.20 -16.40
N GLU A 37 -27.13 -11.13 -17.05
CA GLU A 37 -27.73 -12.35 -17.58
C GLU A 37 -27.63 -13.55 -16.62
N GLN A 38 -26.85 -13.42 -15.53
CA GLN A 38 -26.51 -14.50 -14.60
C GLN A 38 -25.94 -15.72 -15.33
N THR A 39 -25.04 -15.46 -16.28
CA THR A 39 -24.42 -16.49 -17.13
C THR A 39 -22.92 -16.58 -16.89
N LEU A 40 -22.42 -17.81 -16.87
CA LEU A 40 -21.00 -18.13 -16.96
C LEU A 40 -20.70 -18.63 -18.37
N CYS A 41 -19.83 -17.93 -19.10
CA CYS A 41 -19.45 -18.30 -20.45
C CYS A 41 -17.97 -18.64 -20.53
N ARG A 42 -17.61 -19.66 -21.30
CA ARG A 42 -16.22 -19.96 -21.67
C ARG A 42 -15.98 -19.69 -23.15
N GLN A 43 -14.78 -19.25 -23.48
CA GLN A 43 -14.36 -19.11 -24.87
C GLN A 43 -13.54 -20.34 -25.27
N ALA A 44 -14.00 -21.08 -26.27
CA ALA A 44 -13.24 -22.18 -26.84
C ALA A 44 -12.17 -21.65 -27.81
N ALA A 45 -11.10 -22.43 -28.05
CA ALA A 45 -9.97 -22.03 -28.90
C ALA A 45 -10.35 -21.70 -30.36
N ASN A 46 -11.54 -22.12 -30.81
CA ASN A 46 -12.12 -21.80 -32.11
C ASN A 46 -12.94 -20.49 -32.13
N GLY A 47 -12.95 -19.72 -31.04
CA GLY A 47 -13.71 -18.48 -30.89
C GLY A 47 -15.20 -18.68 -30.61
N GLN A 48 -15.69 -19.92 -30.52
CA GLN A 48 -17.08 -20.19 -30.11
C GLN A 48 -17.25 -19.96 -28.61
N ARG A 49 -18.33 -19.26 -28.26
CA ARG A 49 -18.72 -18.95 -26.89
C ARG A 49 -19.76 -19.96 -26.43
N ASP A 50 -19.46 -20.67 -25.36
CA ASP A 50 -20.34 -21.65 -24.72
C ASP A 50 -20.75 -21.10 -23.34
N CYS A 51 -22.05 -20.98 -23.08
CA CYS A 51 -22.59 -20.28 -21.92
C CYS A 51 -23.59 -21.15 -21.14
N VAL A 52 -23.49 -21.12 -19.82
CA VAL A 52 -24.47 -21.71 -18.92
C VAL A 52 -25.16 -20.61 -18.12
N LYS A 53 -26.50 -20.62 -18.10
CA LYS A 53 -27.29 -19.77 -17.22
C LYS A 53 -27.46 -20.44 -15.87
N LEU A 54 -27.06 -19.75 -14.81
CA LEU A 54 -27.05 -20.23 -13.44
C LEU A 54 -27.95 -19.35 -12.59
N ASN A 55 -28.75 -19.96 -11.72
CA ASN A 55 -29.57 -19.20 -10.76
C ASN A 55 -28.76 -18.89 -9.50
N LEU A 56 -27.59 -18.29 -9.69
CA LEU A 56 -26.65 -17.90 -8.64
C LEU A 56 -26.44 -16.40 -8.64
N GLU A 57 -26.26 -15.83 -7.45
CA GLU A 57 -25.85 -14.45 -7.32
C GLU A 57 -24.41 -14.25 -7.82
N TYR A 58 -24.12 -13.05 -8.32
CA TYR A 58 -22.82 -12.71 -8.89
C TYR A 58 -21.65 -12.96 -7.92
N THR A 59 -21.86 -12.69 -6.63
CA THR A 59 -20.90 -12.94 -5.54
C THR A 59 -20.66 -14.43 -5.28
N GLN A 60 -21.68 -15.28 -5.48
CA GLN A 60 -21.59 -16.72 -5.32
C GLN A 60 -20.77 -17.34 -6.47
N MET A 61 -21.04 -16.93 -7.71
CA MET A 61 -20.27 -17.36 -8.88
C MET A 61 -18.79 -16.95 -8.76
N PHE A 62 -18.52 -15.71 -8.36
CA PHE A 62 -17.16 -15.23 -8.11
C PHE A 62 -16.45 -16.04 -7.03
N SER A 63 -17.09 -16.24 -5.87
CA SER A 63 -16.52 -16.98 -4.75
C SER A 63 -16.22 -18.43 -5.11
N GLN A 64 -17.08 -19.07 -5.92
CA GLN A 64 -16.87 -20.44 -6.36
C GLN A 64 -15.72 -20.54 -7.38
N MET A 65 -15.63 -19.62 -8.34
CA MET A 65 -14.50 -19.56 -9.28
C MET A 65 -13.15 -19.37 -8.58
N GLN A 66 -13.10 -18.57 -7.51
CA GLN A 66 -11.90 -18.44 -6.68
C GLN A 66 -11.50 -19.75 -5.99
N LYS A 67 -12.48 -20.51 -5.45
CA LYS A 67 -12.23 -21.84 -4.86
C LYS A 67 -11.69 -22.83 -5.88
N LEU A 68 -12.13 -22.74 -7.14
CA LEU A 68 -11.64 -23.55 -8.26
C LEU A 68 -10.25 -23.11 -8.78
N GLY A 69 -9.63 -22.09 -8.17
CA GLY A 69 -8.28 -21.64 -8.50
C GLY A 69 -8.21 -20.63 -9.66
N PHE A 70 -9.33 -19.97 -9.97
CA PHE A 70 -9.38 -18.89 -10.95
C PHE A 70 -9.19 -17.53 -10.26
N PHE A 71 -8.47 -16.65 -10.95
CA PHE A 71 -8.40 -15.23 -10.64
C PHE A 71 -9.38 -14.49 -11.54
N CYS A 72 -10.34 -13.80 -10.94
CA CYS A 72 -11.37 -13.05 -11.65
C CYS A 72 -11.18 -11.54 -11.44
N ALA A 73 -11.24 -10.76 -12.52
CA ALA A 73 -11.11 -9.31 -12.49
C ALA A 73 -12.06 -8.66 -13.51
N LEU A 74 -12.39 -7.38 -13.27
CA LEU A 74 -13.08 -6.59 -14.29
C LEU A 74 -12.11 -6.29 -15.45
N PRO A 75 -12.61 -6.21 -16.70
CA PRO A 75 -11.86 -5.70 -17.83
C PRO A 75 -11.28 -4.31 -17.56
N MET A 76 -10.22 -3.96 -18.31
CA MET A 76 -9.64 -2.61 -18.25
C MET A 76 -10.59 -1.54 -18.81
N ASP A 77 -11.52 -1.93 -19.69
CA ASP A 77 -12.53 -1.02 -20.24
C ASP A 77 -13.64 -0.78 -19.19
N PRO A 78 -13.84 0.47 -18.73
CA PRO A 78 -14.87 0.78 -17.73
C PRO A 78 -16.31 0.67 -18.25
N THR A 79 -16.51 0.46 -19.56
CA THR A 79 -17.83 0.23 -20.16
C THR A 79 -18.28 -1.23 -20.09
N GLU A 80 -17.35 -2.16 -19.85
CA GLU A 80 -17.64 -3.58 -19.70
C GLU A 80 -17.95 -3.91 -18.24
N THR A 81 -19.02 -4.68 -18.02
CA THR A 81 -19.55 -4.99 -16.68
C THR A 81 -19.45 -6.48 -16.33
N TYR A 82 -18.88 -7.29 -17.22
CA TYR A 82 -18.61 -8.70 -16.96
C TYR A 82 -17.27 -8.87 -16.23
N MET A 83 -17.07 -10.00 -15.54
CA MET A 83 -15.79 -10.37 -14.93
C MET A 83 -15.07 -11.41 -15.79
N GLU A 84 -13.77 -11.22 -16.03
CA GLU A 84 -12.88 -12.20 -16.68
C GLU A 84 -12.17 -13.05 -15.63
N CYS A 85 -12.41 -14.35 -15.67
CA CYS A 85 -11.80 -15.36 -14.80
C CYS A 85 -10.77 -16.19 -15.57
N ARG A 86 -9.52 -16.12 -15.13
CA ARG A 86 -8.39 -16.86 -15.72
C ARG A 86 -7.73 -17.73 -14.68
N ARG A 87 -7.31 -18.93 -15.06
CA ARG A 87 -6.66 -19.84 -14.12
C ARG A 87 -5.31 -19.27 -13.70
N LYS A 88 -5.03 -19.24 -12.40
CA LYS A 88 -3.72 -18.87 -11.91
C LYS A 88 -2.76 -19.99 -12.34
N LEU A 89 -1.88 -19.72 -13.31
CA LEU A 89 -0.72 -20.59 -13.53
C LEU A 89 -0.01 -20.69 -12.19
N ASN A 90 -0.06 -21.86 -11.57
CA ASN A 90 0.80 -22.17 -10.44
C ASN A 90 2.22 -22.12 -10.98
N CYS A 91 2.85 -20.94 -10.94
CA CYS A 91 4.30 -20.83 -10.96
C CYS A 91 4.78 -21.49 -9.67
N GLN A 92 4.89 -22.82 -9.66
CA GLN A 92 5.88 -23.44 -8.82
C GLN A 92 7.22 -23.01 -9.42
N PRO A 93 8.00 -22.17 -8.72
CA PRO A 93 9.31 -21.82 -9.22
C PRO A 93 10.10 -23.12 -9.27
N ASP A 94 10.57 -23.50 -10.46
CA ASP A 94 11.60 -24.52 -10.55
C ASP A 94 12.88 -23.93 -9.93
N PHE A 95 13.05 -24.13 -8.63
CA PHE A 95 14.22 -23.66 -7.89
C PHE A 95 15.52 -24.26 -8.44
N ASN A 96 15.45 -25.30 -9.27
CA ASN A 96 16.62 -25.89 -9.92
C ASN A 96 17.01 -25.16 -11.22
N SER A 97 16.11 -24.37 -11.82
CA SER A 97 16.39 -23.65 -13.06
C SER A 97 16.89 -22.22 -12.85
N ILE A 98 16.82 -21.69 -11.63
CA ILE A 98 17.21 -20.30 -11.32
C ILE A 98 18.48 -20.30 -10.47
N PRO A 99 19.63 -19.82 -11.00
CA PRO A 99 20.82 -19.63 -10.18
C PRO A 99 20.57 -18.48 -9.19
N ILE A 100 20.43 -18.81 -7.91
CA ILE A 100 20.26 -17.82 -6.83
C ILE A 100 21.64 -17.40 -6.32
N CYS A 101 21.94 -16.10 -6.37
CA CYS A 101 23.21 -15.59 -5.85
C CYS A 101 23.26 -15.67 -4.31
N ILE A 102 24.47 -15.80 -3.75
CA ILE A 102 24.71 -15.97 -2.30
C ILE A 102 24.01 -14.90 -1.46
N ASN A 103 24.00 -13.64 -1.93
CA ASN A 103 23.37 -12.56 -1.21
C ASN A 103 21.84 -12.74 -1.11
N THR A 104 21.20 -13.17 -2.19
CA THR A 104 19.76 -13.47 -2.17
C THR A 104 19.48 -14.62 -1.21
N CYS A 105 20.31 -15.68 -1.24
CA CYS A 105 20.19 -16.80 -0.31
C CYS A 105 20.26 -16.38 1.17
N LEU A 106 21.17 -15.47 1.53
CA LEU A 106 21.33 -14.98 2.91
C LEU A 106 20.06 -14.28 3.45
N ASN A 107 19.25 -13.69 2.57
CA ASN A 107 18.02 -12.99 2.94
C ASN A 107 16.77 -13.89 2.90
N LEU A 108 16.89 -15.16 2.54
CA LEU A 108 15.77 -16.08 2.56
C LEU A 108 15.38 -16.46 3.99
N PRO A 109 14.10 -16.76 4.25
CA PRO A 109 13.69 -17.42 5.49
C PRO A 109 14.43 -18.74 5.66
N LEU A 110 14.85 -19.04 6.89
CA LEU A 110 15.61 -20.25 7.21
C LEU A 110 14.89 -21.54 6.79
N THR A 111 13.57 -21.58 6.88
CA THR A 111 12.80 -22.79 6.57
C THR A 111 12.73 -23.10 5.07
N VAL A 112 12.94 -22.10 4.20
CA VAL A 112 12.83 -22.25 2.74
C VAL A 112 13.99 -23.06 2.14
N ILE A 113 15.12 -23.13 2.83
CA ILE A 113 16.29 -23.88 2.33
C ILE A 113 16.21 -25.39 2.60
N PHE A 114 15.19 -25.86 3.34
CA PHE A 114 15.03 -27.26 3.72
C PHE A 114 13.85 -27.91 2.99
N LYS A 115 14.04 -29.13 2.50
CA LYS A 115 12.98 -29.96 1.89
C LYS A 115 12.16 -30.66 2.98
N ASP A 116 10.85 -30.74 2.79
CA ASP A 116 9.91 -31.58 3.55
C ASP A 116 9.97 -31.46 5.08
N TRP A 117 10.57 -30.39 5.59
CA TRP A 117 10.79 -30.19 7.03
C TRP A 117 9.48 -30.04 7.80
N GLU A 118 8.41 -29.61 7.12
CA GLU A 118 7.08 -29.47 7.71
C GLU A 118 6.49 -30.82 8.12
N ILE A 119 6.87 -31.91 7.45
CA ILE A 119 6.29 -33.24 7.68
C ILE A 119 7.16 -34.04 8.67
N SER A 120 8.43 -33.68 8.83
CA SER A 120 9.39 -34.42 9.67
C SER A 120 9.30 -34.06 11.16
N GLU A 121 8.99 -35.05 12.00
CA GLU A 121 8.98 -34.88 13.47
C GLU A 121 10.37 -34.66 14.06
N ALA A 122 11.42 -35.21 13.42
CA ALA A 122 12.80 -35.09 13.86
C ALA A 122 13.28 -33.63 13.90
N VAL A 123 12.73 -32.78 13.03
CA VAL A 123 13.10 -31.36 12.89
C VAL A 123 12.01 -30.41 13.39
N SER A 124 11.15 -30.89 14.31
CA SER A 124 10.05 -30.13 14.91
C SER A 124 10.44 -28.78 15.50
N TYR A 125 11.71 -28.59 15.89
CA TYR A 125 12.23 -27.31 16.38
C TYR A 125 12.17 -26.18 15.33
N LEU A 126 12.11 -26.50 14.03
CA LEU A 126 11.91 -25.52 12.96
C LEU A 126 10.51 -24.90 12.97
N ARG A 127 9.53 -25.54 13.64
CA ARG A 127 8.18 -24.98 13.83
C ARG A 127 8.14 -23.88 14.90
N ASN A 128 9.18 -23.75 15.71
CA ASN A 128 9.28 -22.73 16.75
C ASN A 128 9.25 -21.32 16.14
N PRO A 129 8.54 -20.35 16.75
CA PRO A 129 8.49 -18.96 16.26
C PRO A 129 9.86 -18.33 16.00
N THR A 130 10.87 -18.66 16.81
CA THR A 130 12.23 -18.17 16.62
C THR A 130 12.82 -18.67 15.30
N ALA A 131 12.73 -19.97 15.01
CA ALA A 131 13.24 -20.56 13.78
C ALA A 131 12.50 -20.06 12.53
N LYS A 132 11.17 -19.91 12.61
CA LYS A 132 10.33 -19.39 11.51
C LYS A 132 10.64 -17.92 11.16
N ARG A 133 11.04 -17.11 12.14
CA ARG A 133 11.39 -15.69 11.94
C ARG A 133 12.85 -15.49 11.54
N SER A 134 13.68 -16.52 11.69
CA SER A 134 15.10 -16.43 11.35
C SER A 134 15.34 -16.44 9.85
N LEU A 135 16.42 -15.78 9.46
CA LEU A 135 16.93 -15.75 8.11
C LEU A 135 18.15 -16.67 7.99
N VAL A 136 18.51 -17.04 6.77
CA VAL A 136 19.72 -17.82 6.49
C VAL A 136 20.98 -17.13 7.05
N GLN A 137 21.09 -15.80 6.93
CA GLN A 137 22.21 -15.03 7.48
C GLN A 137 22.39 -15.11 9.00
N ASP A 138 21.37 -15.58 9.75
CA ASP A 138 21.51 -15.77 11.20
C ASP A 138 22.35 -17.02 11.55
N PHE A 139 22.55 -17.92 10.58
CA PHE A 139 23.21 -19.22 10.77
C PHE A 139 24.35 -19.50 9.80
N PHE A 140 24.38 -18.83 8.65
CA PHE A 140 25.35 -19.01 7.58
C PHE A 140 26.06 -17.69 7.25
N LYS A 141 27.33 -17.77 6.88
CA LYS A 141 28.14 -16.65 6.39
C LYS A 141 28.92 -17.05 5.13
N PRO A 142 29.21 -16.11 4.22
CA PRO A 142 30.08 -16.41 3.09
C PRO A 142 31.50 -16.80 3.56
N ASN A 143 32.19 -17.61 2.75
CA ASN A 143 33.62 -17.85 2.87
C ASN A 143 34.41 -16.58 2.48
N HIS A 144 35.73 -16.58 2.73
CA HIS A 144 36.60 -15.43 2.44
C HIS A 144 36.56 -14.98 0.97
N ASN A 145 36.28 -15.90 0.04
CA ASN A 145 36.26 -15.62 -1.39
C ASN A 145 34.84 -15.32 -1.93
N HIS A 146 33.81 -15.28 -1.07
CA HIS A 146 32.41 -15.10 -1.45
C HIS A 146 31.90 -16.09 -2.52
N THR A 147 32.48 -17.30 -2.57
CA THR A 147 32.11 -18.37 -3.52
C THR A 147 31.25 -19.45 -2.90
N ALA A 148 31.24 -19.58 -1.58
CA ALA A 148 30.50 -20.60 -0.85
C ALA A 148 29.97 -20.05 0.48
N LEU A 149 28.95 -20.70 1.02
CA LEU A 149 28.42 -20.48 2.36
C LEU A 149 29.04 -21.48 3.34
N GLN A 150 29.30 -21.01 4.55
CA GLN A 150 29.73 -21.83 5.67
C GLN A 150 28.85 -21.55 6.88
N TYR A 151 28.70 -22.54 7.75
CA TYR A 151 28.03 -22.31 9.03
C TYR A 151 28.79 -21.28 9.86
N MET A 152 28.04 -20.45 10.59
CA MET A 152 28.62 -19.55 11.57
C MET A 152 29.25 -20.34 12.75
N SER A 153 30.13 -19.65 13.48
CA SER A 153 30.62 -20.15 14.76
C SER A 153 29.51 -20.03 15.80
N ARG A 154 29.63 -20.78 16.91
CA ARG A 154 28.67 -20.65 18.03
C ARG A 154 28.69 -19.27 18.67
N GLN A 155 29.82 -18.56 18.62
CA GLN A 155 29.99 -17.24 19.23
C GLN A 155 29.35 -16.14 18.39
N ASP A 156 29.36 -16.30 17.05
CA ASP A 156 28.83 -15.31 16.12
C ASP A 156 27.31 -15.45 15.88
N CYS A 157 26.72 -16.59 16.25
CA CYS A 157 25.33 -16.91 15.94
C CYS A 157 24.38 -16.42 17.04
N ARG A 158 23.30 -15.73 16.65
CA ARG A 158 22.25 -15.26 17.58
C ARG A 158 21.48 -16.38 18.26
N SER A 159 21.44 -17.57 17.67
CA SER A 159 20.72 -18.74 18.20
C SER A 159 21.59 -20.00 18.16
N PRO A 160 22.60 -20.11 19.04
CA PRO A 160 23.58 -21.22 19.01
C PRO A 160 22.94 -22.60 19.19
N TYR A 161 21.82 -22.69 19.91
CA TYR A 161 21.06 -23.92 20.12
C TYR A 161 20.44 -24.45 18.82
N ILE A 162 19.79 -23.57 18.05
CA ILE A 162 19.19 -23.92 16.75
C ILE A 162 20.29 -24.29 15.76
N LEU A 163 21.39 -23.53 15.73
CA LEU A 163 22.56 -23.85 14.90
C LEU A 163 23.10 -25.25 15.18
N ALA A 164 23.20 -25.63 16.46
CA ALA A 164 23.71 -26.94 16.86
C ALA A 164 22.79 -28.09 16.42
N LYS A 165 21.47 -27.89 16.47
CA LYS A 165 20.49 -28.86 15.95
C LYS A 165 20.58 -28.98 14.44
N ILE A 166 20.56 -27.86 13.71
CA ILE A 166 20.71 -27.85 12.25
C ILE A 166 21.97 -28.60 11.82
N LYS A 167 23.13 -28.33 12.44
CA LYS A 167 24.39 -29.04 12.12
C LYS A 167 24.28 -30.54 12.37
N ARG A 168 23.67 -30.94 13.49
CA ARG A 168 23.50 -32.35 13.85
C ARG A 168 22.56 -33.06 12.90
N ASP A 169 21.40 -32.48 12.64
CA ASP A 169 20.33 -33.14 11.91
C ASP A 169 20.61 -33.13 10.40
N HIS A 170 21.32 -32.10 9.91
CA HIS A 170 21.92 -32.12 8.58
C HIS A 170 23.02 -33.19 8.47
N GLY A 171 23.91 -33.32 9.46
CA GLY A 171 24.95 -34.35 9.48
C GLY A 171 24.41 -35.78 9.57
N ASN A 172 23.25 -35.95 10.20
CA ASN A 172 22.55 -37.23 10.35
C ASN A 172 21.57 -37.52 9.20
N ASN A 173 21.56 -36.71 8.13
CA ASN A 173 20.61 -36.80 6.99
C ASN A 173 19.11 -36.74 7.38
N GLN A 174 18.78 -36.22 8.55
CA GLN A 174 17.40 -36.00 8.99
C GLN A 174 16.81 -34.68 8.48
N LEU A 175 17.68 -33.76 8.06
CA LEU A 175 17.33 -32.46 7.52
C LEU A 175 17.94 -32.32 6.12
N LEU A 176 17.09 -32.42 5.10
CA LEU A 176 17.49 -32.34 3.70
C LEU A 176 17.47 -30.90 3.21
N LEU A 177 18.51 -30.48 2.49
CA LEU A 177 18.58 -29.16 1.87
C LEU A 177 17.99 -29.20 0.45
N HIS A 178 17.45 -28.06 0.01
CA HIS A 178 17.19 -27.84 -1.41
C HIS A 178 18.51 -27.81 -2.20
N GLU A 179 18.47 -28.29 -3.44
CA GLU A 179 19.66 -28.48 -4.28
C GLU A 179 20.39 -27.15 -4.55
N PHE A 180 19.64 -26.08 -4.80
CA PHE A 180 20.19 -24.73 -4.97
C PHE A 180 21.03 -24.27 -3.77
N PHE A 181 20.70 -24.71 -2.55
CA PHE A 181 21.41 -24.32 -1.34
C PHE A 181 22.55 -25.30 -1.00
N ALA A 182 22.35 -26.59 -1.24
CA ALA A 182 23.37 -27.62 -1.03
C ALA A 182 24.65 -27.31 -1.86
N ASN A 183 24.48 -26.88 -3.10
CA ASN A 183 25.57 -26.48 -4.00
C ASN A 183 26.39 -25.28 -3.47
N LEU A 184 25.82 -24.47 -2.56
CA LEU A 184 26.52 -23.34 -1.94
C LEU A 184 27.31 -23.75 -0.70
N LEU A 185 26.98 -24.87 -0.04
CA LEU A 185 27.73 -25.37 1.12
C LEU A 185 28.93 -26.24 0.71
N GLN A 186 28.78 -26.98 -0.38
CA GLN A 186 29.84 -27.76 -0.99
C GLN A 186 29.81 -27.50 -2.50
N PRO A 187 30.57 -26.53 -3.02
CA PRO A 187 30.71 -26.38 -4.46
C PRO A 187 31.38 -27.65 -4.98
N ASN A 188 30.61 -28.54 -5.61
CA ASN A 188 31.18 -29.71 -6.29
C ASN A 188 32.22 -29.20 -7.31
N ASN A 189 33.33 -29.92 -7.46
CA ASN A 189 34.38 -29.62 -8.44
C ASN A 189 33.89 -29.61 -9.91
N ALA A 190 32.61 -29.90 -10.16
CA ALA A 190 31.96 -29.50 -11.39
C ALA A 190 31.79 -27.99 -11.34
N ALA A 191 32.66 -27.28 -12.05
CA ALA A 191 32.55 -25.86 -12.33
C ALA A 191 31.15 -25.55 -12.88
N ILE A 192 30.19 -25.32 -12.00
CA ILE A 192 29.13 -24.36 -12.27
C ILE A 192 29.87 -23.04 -12.16
N THR A 193 30.51 -22.68 -13.27
CA THR A 193 30.70 -21.29 -13.63
C THR A 193 29.31 -20.70 -13.46
N TYR A 194 29.05 -20.09 -12.31
CA TYR A 194 27.97 -19.14 -12.19
C TYR A 194 28.32 -18.09 -13.22
N THR A 195 27.81 -18.30 -14.44
CA THR A 195 28.06 -17.44 -15.57
C THR A 195 27.78 -16.04 -15.07
N GLU A 196 28.76 -15.18 -15.23
CA GLU A 196 28.75 -13.74 -14.97
C GLU A 196 27.59 -12.99 -15.67
N GLY A 197 26.62 -13.71 -16.25
CA GLY A 197 25.37 -13.21 -16.83
C GLY A 197 24.37 -12.66 -15.81
N THR A 198 24.52 -12.98 -14.52
CA THR A 198 24.04 -12.09 -13.46
C THR A 198 25.24 -11.37 -12.89
N THR A 199 25.74 -10.33 -13.58
CA THR A 199 26.48 -9.24 -12.92
C THR A 199 25.83 -9.05 -11.56
N ASN A 200 26.53 -9.42 -10.50
CA ASN A 200 25.98 -9.52 -9.17
C ASN A 200 25.20 -8.22 -8.93
N LEU A 201 23.91 -8.27 -8.56
CA LEU A 201 23.13 -7.03 -8.38
C LEU A 201 23.92 -6.02 -7.52
N ALA A 202 24.70 -6.54 -6.55
CA ALA A 202 25.68 -5.78 -5.79
C ALA A 202 26.68 -4.99 -6.67
N GLN A 203 27.30 -5.59 -7.69
CA GLN A 203 28.19 -4.92 -8.65
C GLN A 203 27.47 -3.88 -9.54
N ARG A 204 26.14 -4.01 -9.73
CA ARG A 204 25.33 -2.97 -10.40
C ARG A 204 25.01 -1.80 -9.47
N PHE A 205 24.94 -2.04 -8.16
CA PHE A 205 24.79 -1.01 -7.13
C PHE A 205 26.14 -0.49 -6.67
N ASN A 206 26.90 0.05 -7.61
CA ASN A 206 28.18 0.71 -7.34
C ASN A 206 28.05 2.22 -7.50
N HIS A 207 28.69 2.96 -6.60
CA HIS A 207 28.91 4.41 -6.75
C HIS A 207 30.39 4.70 -6.54
N ASN A 208 31.07 5.30 -7.52
CA ASN A 208 32.52 5.56 -7.49
C ASN A 208 33.37 4.32 -7.11
N GLN A 209 33.06 3.16 -7.70
CA GLN A 209 33.71 1.86 -7.41
C GLN A 209 33.46 1.28 -6.00
N GLU A 210 32.63 1.91 -5.17
CA GLU A 210 32.16 1.33 -3.92
C GLU A 210 30.84 0.58 -4.10
N VAL A 211 30.78 -0.66 -3.64
CA VAL A 211 29.58 -1.50 -3.65
C VAL A 211 28.62 -1.04 -2.55
N LEU A 212 27.60 -0.28 -2.93
CA LEU A 212 26.59 0.31 -2.02
C LEU A 212 25.80 -0.77 -1.28
N TRP A 213 25.71 -1.97 -1.83
CA TRP A 213 24.93 -3.08 -1.29
C TRP A 213 25.39 -3.52 0.11
N PHE A 214 26.68 -3.39 0.41
CA PHE A 214 27.25 -3.73 1.72
C PHE A 214 27.39 -2.51 2.64
N CYS A 215 27.11 -1.31 2.13
CA CYS A 215 27.19 -0.10 2.90
C CYS A 215 26.00 0.01 3.87
N LYS A 216 26.26 0.43 5.10
CA LYS A 216 25.19 0.82 6.03
C LYS A 216 24.41 2.00 5.42
N ASN A 217 23.10 2.10 5.69
CA ASN A 217 22.24 3.19 5.24
C ASN A 217 22.83 4.60 5.51
N LYS A 218 23.58 4.76 6.60
CA LYS A 218 24.29 6.02 6.92
C LYS A 218 25.37 6.36 5.89
N THR A 219 26.18 5.37 5.51
CA THR A 219 27.26 5.50 4.51
C THR A 219 26.66 5.77 3.13
N VAL A 220 25.63 5.01 2.73
CA VAL A 220 24.90 5.25 1.48
C VAL A 220 24.34 6.68 1.44
N ARG A 221 23.73 7.15 2.53
CA ARG A 221 23.22 8.52 2.64
C ARG A 221 24.32 9.56 2.51
N GLN A 222 25.49 9.35 3.11
CA GLN A 222 26.63 10.26 2.97
C GLN A 222 27.16 10.30 1.53
N LEU A 223 27.30 9.13 0.88
CA LEU A 223 27.70 9.05 -0.52
C LEU A 223 26.72 9.79 -1.43
N LEU A 224 25.42 9.60 -1.22
CA LEU A 224 24.38 10.32 -1.96
C LEU A 224 24.45 11.83 -1.70
N LEU A 225 24.60 12.27 -0.45
CA LEU A 225 24.68 13.70 -0.10
C LEU A 225 25.95 14.38 -0.63
N ASN A 226 27.06 13.66 -0.76
CA ASN A 226 28.30 14.20 -1.29
C ASN A 226 28.22 14.45 -2.82
N ASN A 227 27.47 13.63 -3.55
CA ASN A 227 27.37 13.71 -5.02
C ASN A 227 26.12 14.45 -5.50
N LEU A 228 25.04 14.39 -4.72
CA LEU A 228 23.81 15.14 -4.87
C LEU A 228 23.55 15.85 -3.55
N PRO A 229 24.23 16.99 -3.30
CA PRO A 229 23.89 17.80 -2.14
C PRO A 229 22.40 18.13 -2.24
N LEU A 230 21.61 17.60 -1.31
CA LEU A 230 20.20 17.96 -1.19
C LEU A 230 20.15 19.42 -0.77
N VAL A 231 20.19 20.31 -1.76
CA VAL A 231 19.98 21.74 -1.56
C VAL A 231 18.50 21.89 -1.23
N LEU A 232 18.25 22.33 0.00
CA LEU A 232 16.88 22.67 0.40
C LEU A 232 16.38 23.78 -0.55
N PRO A 233 15.16 23.65 -1.10
CA PRO A 233 14.57 24.70 -1.91
C PRO A 233 14.60 26.04 -1.17
N LYS A 234 14.68 27.16 -1.90
CA LYS A 234 14.58 28.50 -1.29
C LYS A 234 13.31 28.67 -0.45
N ASP A 235 12.24 27.98 -0.85
CA ASP A 235 10.93 28.01 -0.18
C ASP A 235 10.81 26.92 0.92
N TYR A 236 11.92 26.35 1.38
CA TYR A 236 11.91 25.38 2.47
C TYR A 236 11.48 26.03 3.78
N ASN A 237 10.45 25.46 4.42
CA ASN A 237 10.00 25.94 5.71
C ASN A 237 10.92 25.44 6.84
N SER A 238 11.83 26.31 7.30
CA SER A 238 12.74 26.03 8.41
C SER A 238 12.07 25.97 9.78
N ASN A 239 10.81 26.37 9.90
CA ASN A 239 10.07 26.37 11.17
C ASN A 239 9.55 24.99 11.57
N ILE A 240 9.61 24.00 10.66
CA ILE A 240 9.13 22.64 10.94
C ILE A 240 10.31 21.76 11.36
N SER A 241 10.25 21.26 12.60
CA SER A 241 11.25 20.32 13.11
C SER A 241 11.12 18.92 12.49
N PRO A 242 12.19 18.11 12.45
CA PRO A 242 12.13 16.73 11.98
C PRO A 242 11.10 15.87 12.74
N LYS A 243 10.85 16.17 14.03
CA LYS A 243 9.84 15.49 14.84
C LYS A 243 8.43 15.79 14.34
N GLN A 244 8.14 17.06 14.01
CA GLN A 244 6.84 17.46 13.45
C GLN A 244 6.61 16.87 12.07
N TRP A 245 7.63 16.88 11.20
CA TRP A 245 7.56 16.19 9.91
C TRP A 245 7.24 14.71 10.06
N LYS A 246 7.92 14.03 10.99
CA LYS A 246 7.68 12.60 11.27
C LYS A 246 6.26 12.36 11.79
N ALA A 247 5.74 13.25 12.64
CA ALA A 247 4.37 13.17 13.13
C ALA A 247 3.37 13.31 11.98
N PHE A 248 3.51 14.35 11.15
CA PHE A 248 2.65 14.62 10.00
C PHE A 248 2.66 13.52 8.93
N VAL A 249 3.82 12.94 8.62
CA VAL A 249 3.90 11.84 7.64
C VAL A 249 3.23 10.56 8.15
N ARG A 250 3.19 10.38 9.47
CA ARG A 250 2.61 9.19 10.11
C ARG A 250 1.10 9.29 10.33
N THR A 251 0.50 10.46 10.20
CA THR A 251 -0.97 10.57 10.35
C THR A 251 -1.65 9.79 9.23
N SER A 252 -2.70 9.04 9.57
CA SER A 252 -3.50 8.27 8.61
C SER A 252 -4.44 9.20 7.85
N MET A 253 -3.87 9.98 6.93
CA MET A 253 -4.60 10.97 6.15
C MET A 253 -4.67 10.54 4.68
N HIS A 254 -5.83 10.75 4.06
CA HIS A 254 -6.01 10.54 2.63
C HIS A 254 -5.01 11.39 1.80
N GLN A 255 -4.63 10.91 0.61
CA GLN A 255 -3.58 11.54 -0.20
C GLN A 255 -3.98 12.93 -0.73
N SER A 256 -5.27 13.13 -1.04
CA SER A 256 -5.79 14.41 -1.54
C SER A 256 -5.55 15.58 -0.56
N PRO A 257 -6.03 15.54 0.70
CA PRO A 257 -5.76 16.61 1.67
C PRO A 257 -4.27 16.72 2.02
N ARG A 258 -3.54 15.61 2.10
CA ARG A 258 -2.10 15.64 2.39
C ARG A 258 -1.30 16.41 1.33
N ASN A 259 -1.56 16.14 0.05
CA ASN A 259 -0.92 16.84 -1.06
C ASN A 259 -1.23 18.34 -1.03
N LEU A 260 -2.46 18.70 -0.68
CA LEU A 260 -2.87 20.09 -0.56
C LEU A 260 -2.16 20.79 0.61
N TRP A 261 -2.08 20.13 1.76
CA TRP A 261 -1.38 20.66 2.93
C TRP A 261 0.12 20.85 2.66
N LEU A 262 0.77 19.90 1.97
CA LEU A 262 2.15 20.06 1.53
C LEU A 262 2.34 21.30 0.63
N LYS A 263 1.39 21.58 -0.27
CA LYS A 263 1.41 22.81 -1.08
C LYS A 263 1.30 24.06 -0.21
N ILE A 264 0.49 24.05 0.85
CA ILE A 264 0.41 25.16 1.82
C ILE A 264 1.76 25.36 2.53
N ILE A 265 2.37 24.29 3.05
CA ILE A 265 3.65 24.32 3.77
C ILE A 265 4.76 24.92 2.89
N HIS A 266 4.79 24.56 1.61
CA HIS A 266 5.79 25.02 0.66
C HIS A 266 5.41 26.31 -0.08
N ASN A 267 4.26 26.93 0.25
CA ASN A 267 3.75 28.12 -0.42
C ASN A 267 3.59 27.95 -1.96
N LYS A 268 3.16 26.76 -2.38
CA LYS A 268 2.95 26.35 -3.80
C LYS A 268 1.49 26.04 -4.08
N VAL A 269 0.58 26.73 -3.39
CA VAL A 269 -0.86 26.57 -3.60
C VAL A 269 -1.24 27.25 -4.93
N PRO A 270 -1.97 26.56 -5.84
CA PRO A 270 -2.47 27.16 -7.07
C PRO A 270 -3.67 28.08 -6.83
N CYS A 271 -3.46 29.14 -6.04
CA CYS A 271 -4.40 30.26 -5.88
C CYS A 271 -4.38 31.17 -7.11
N ARG A 272 -5.42 31.99 -7.32
CA ARG A 272 -5.49 32.87 -8.49
C ARG A 272 -4.29 33.79 -8.63
N ARG A 273 -3.74 34.34 -7.55
CA ARG A 273 -2.51 35.15 -7.62
C ARG A 273 -1.30 34.35 -8.13
N PHE A 274 -1.17 33.09 -7.73
CA PHE A 274 -0.12 32.22 -8.24
C PHE A 274 -0.32 31.90 -9.73
N LEU A 275 -1.55 31.57 -10.12
CA LEU A 275 -1.87 31.22 -11.51
C LEU A 275 -1.71 32.41 -12.47
N TYR A 276 -2.16 33.60 -12.04
CA TYR A 276 -2.00 34.86 -12.79
C TYR A 276 -0.51 35.20 -13.02
N ARG A 277 0.31 35.13 -11.96
CA ARG A 277 1.76 35.33 -12.06
C ARG A 277 2.48 34.28 -12.91
N SER A 278 1.88 33.09 -13.03
CA SER A 278 2.42 32.01 -13.85
C SER A 278 1.96 32.09 -15.32
N HIS A 279 1.21 33.13 -15.70
CA HIS A 279 0.68 33.35 -17.04
C HIS A 279 -0.11 32.15 -17.60
N ILE A 280 -0.90 31.50 -16.74
CA ILE A 280 -1.79 30.42 -17.17
C ILE A 280 -2.93 31.00 -18.03
N LYS A 281 -3.26 30.31 -19.14
CA LYS A 281 -4.37 30.67 -20.03
C LYS A 281 -5.68 30.71 -19.23
N ASP A 282 -6.58 31.61 -19.59
CA ASP A 282 -7.91 31.80 -18.98
C ASP A 282 -7.93 32.43 -17.56
N ILE A 283 -6.79 32.93 -17.06
CA ILE A 283 -6.71 33.68 -15.79
C ILE A 283 -6.39 35.14 -16.05
N GLU A 284 -7.42 35.99 -16.02
CA GLU A 284 -7.31 37.42 -16.36
C GLU A 284 -6.73 38.30 -15.23
N ASN A 285 -6.89 37.91 -13.97
CA ASN A 285 -6.48 38.69 -12.80
C ASN A 285 -6.18 37.83 -11.57
N ASP A 286 -5.61 38.45 -10.54
CA ASP A 286 -5.26 37.85 -9.25
C ASP A 286 -6.35 37.99 -8.17
N ARG A 287 -7.57 38.37 -8.57
CA ARG A 287 -8.66 38.73 -7.66
C ARG A 287 -9.57 37.53 -7.38
N CYS A 288 -10.04 37.43 -6.14
CA CYS A 288 -11.02 36.44 -5.72
C CYS A 288 -12.37 36.74 -6.37
N GLN A 289 -13.00 35.73 -6.96
CA GLN A 289 -14.31 35.88 -7.61
C GLN A 289 -15.46 36.20 -6.64
N GLN A 290 -15.27 35.97 -5.34
CA GLN A 290 -16.33 36.13 -4.34
C GLN A 290 -16.35 37.51 -3.68
N CYS A 291 -15.18 38.06 -3.37
CA CYS A 291 -15.07 39.32 -2.63
C CYS A 291 -14.14 40.35 -3.30
N ASN A 292 -13.59 40.04 -4.48
CA ASN A 292 -12.74 40.92 -5.27
C ASN A 292 -11.44 41.40 -4.58
N GLU A 293 -11.04 40.72 -3.50
CA GLU A 293 -9.74 40.93 -2.86
C GLU A 293 -8.65 40.12 -3.54
N ILE A 294 -7.38 40.43 -3.26
CA ILE A 294 -6.25 39.67 -3.81
C ILE A 294 -6.27 38.24 -3.25
N GLU A 295 -6.37 37.24 -4.13
CA GLU A 295 -6.46 35.85 -3.74
C GLU A 295 -5.07 35.19 -3.68
N ASP A 296 -4.44 35.26 -2.52
CA ASP A 296 -3.32 34.40 -2.18
C ASP A 296 -3.76 33.13 -1.44
N ALA A 297 -2.79 32.27 -1.12
CA ALA A 297 -3.06 31.00 -0.44
C ALA A 297 -3.79 31.18 0.90
N ARG A 298 -3.48 32.24 1.67
CA ARG A 298 -4.15 32.51 2.94
C ARG A 298 -5.57 33.00 2.71
N HIS A 299 -5.79 33.85 1.72
CA HIS A 299 -7.12 34.31 1.32
C HIS A 299 -8.01 33.17 0.82
N LEU A 300 -7.47 32.31 -0.04
CA LEU A 300 -8.16 31.15 -0.59
C LEU A 300 -8.72 30.21 0.50
N PHE A 301 -7.93 29.96 1.54
CA PHE A 301 -8.29 29.03 2.60
C PHE A 301 -8.98 29.66 3.79
N ILE A 302 -8.66 30.90 4.15
CA ILE A 302 -9.08 31.47 5.45
C ILE A 302 -9.60 32.90 5.36
N ASP A 303 -8.87 33.86 4.79
CA ASP A 303 -9.21 35.29 4.95
C ASP A 303 -10.49 35.72 4.20
N CYS A 304 -10.91 34.99 3.16
CA CYS A 304 -12.16 35.30 2.45
C CYS A 304 -13.36 35.15 3.38
N GLY A 305 -14.30 36.12 3.42
CA GLY A 305 -15.41 36.15 4.37
C GLY A 305 -16.21 34.84 4.44
N ASN A 306 -16.62 34.31 3.30
CA ASN A 306 -17.34 33.02 3.22
C ASN A 306 -16.50 31.84 3.73
N LYS A 307 -15.18 31.87 3.56
CA LYS A 307 -14.25 30.83 4.04
C LYS A 307 -14.06 30.93 5.54
N LEU A 308 -13.91 32.15 6.03
CA LEU A 308 -13.80 32.45 7.44
C LEU A 308 -15.05 31.99 8.21
N ASP A 309 -16.24 32.16 7.63
CA ASP A 309 -17.47 31.71 8.26
C ASP A 309 -17.55 30.18 8.38
N VAL A 310 -17.06 29.42 7.39
CA VAL A 310 -16.88 27.95 7.52
C VAL A 310 -15.97 27.61 8.70
N TRP A 311 -14.82 28.29 8.83
CA TRP A 311 -13.91 28.07 9.96
C TRP A 311 -14.55 28.39 11.31
N LYS A 312 -15.27 29.51 11.42
CA LYS A 312 -16.00 29.91 12.64
C LYS A 312 -17.04 28.87 13.04
N THR A 313 -17.92 28.49 12.10
CA THR A 313 -18.99 27.53 12.38
C THR A 313 -18.41 26.19 12.79
N THR A 314 -17.46 25.65 12.02
CA THR A 314 -16.84 24.35 12.31
C THR A 314 -16.06 24.36 13.64
N PHE A 315 -15.38 25.46 13.97
CA PHE A 315 -14.64 25.55 15.23
C PHE A 315 -15.57 25.66 16.43
N ASN A 316 -16.65 26.44 16.32
CA ASN A 316 -17.64 26.58 17.39
C ASN A 316 -18.39 25.25 17.64
N GLU A 317 -18.61 24.45 16.60
CA GLU A 317 -19.27 23.14 16.71
C GLU A 317 -18.37 22.07 17.33
N HIS A 318 -17.08 22.04 16.93
CA HIS A 318 -16.22 20.87 17.20
C HIS A 318 -15.05 21.10 18.15
N LEU A 319 -14.62 22.35 18.39
CA LEU A 319 -13.44 22.64 19.22
C LEU A 319 -13.81 23.24 20.58
N SER A 320 -13.22 22.72 21.64
CA SER A 320 -13.23 23.35 22.98
C SER A 320 -12.32 24.56 23.05
N TYR A 321 -11.22 24.52 22.29
CA TYR A 321 -10.22 25.58 22.23
C TYR A 321 -9.49 25.54 20.88
N PRO A 322 -9.20 26.72 20.27
CA PRO A 322 -9.48 28.08 20.74
C PRO A 322 -10.96 28.47 20.59
N THR A 323 -11.47 29.27 21.52
CA THR A 323 -12.87 29.77 21.50
C THR A 323 -13.12 30.88 20.49
N THR A 324 -12.05 31.41 19.87
CA THR A 324 -12.13 32.45 18.85
C THR A 324 -11.24 32.10 17.66
N VAL A 325 -11.76 32.35 16.46
CA VAL A 325 -11.06 32.07 15.20
C VAL A 325 -10.18 33.27 14.85
N ASN A 326 -8.86 33.06 14.87
CA ASN A 326 -7.88 34.05 14.37
C ASN A 326 -7.30 33.57 13.03
N PRO A 327 -7.66 34.19 11.90
CA PRO A 327 -7.28 33.73 10.56
C PRO A 327 -5.77 33.57 10.36
N HIS A 328 -5.01 34.60 10.73
CA HIS A 328 -3.56 34.62 10.56
C HIS A 328 -2.87 33.55 11.40
N ARG A 329 -3.33 33.35 12.63
CA ARG A 329 -2.77 32.31 13.52
C ARG A 329 -3.07 30.92 12.99
N ILE A 330 -4.30 30.66 12.55
CA ILE A 330 -4.70 29.35 12.02
C ILE A 330 -3.85 29.00 10.79
N TYR A 331 -3.72 29.94 9.84
CA TYR A 331 -2.88 29.70 8.66
C TYR A 331 -1.43 29.39 9.03
N LYS A 332 -0.86 30.16 9.97
CA LYS A 332 0.51 29.96 10.44
C LYS A 332 0.68 28.63 11.19
N ASP A 333 -0.31 28.24 11.99
CA ASP A 333 -0.29 26.98 12.72
C ASP A 333 -0.41 25.76 11.77
N ILE A 334 -1.20 25.87 10.71
CA ILE A 334 -1.29 24.90 9.60
C ILE A 334 0.05 24.82 8.85
N GLN A 335 0.63 25.97 8.49
CA GLN A 335 1.88 26.04 7.73
C GLN A 335 3.09 25.48 8.51
N ASN A 336 3.09 25.63 9.84
CA ASN A 336 4.21 25.21 10.71
C ASN A 336 3.95 23.91 11.48
N LEU A 337 2.81 23.24 11.24
CA LEU A 337 2.41 22.03 11.95
C LEU A 337 2.41 22.22 13.48
N THR A 338 1.91 23.36 13.96
CA THR A 338 1.80 23.71 15.39
C THR A 338 0.35 23.60 15.88
N LEU A 339 -0.20 22.39 15.77
CA LEU A 339 -1.61 22.09 16.05
C LEU A 339 -1.90 21.58 17.48
N SER A 340 -0.90 21.47 18.34
CA SER A 340 -1.03 20.88 19.69
C SER A 340 -1.95 21.66 20.63
N ARG A 341 -2.34 22.88 20.24
CA ARG A 341 -3.22 23.74 21.04
C ARG A 341 -4.70 23.55 20.72
N TYR A 342 -5.05 22.88 19.64
CA TYR A 342 -6.44 22.74 19.24
C TYR A 342 -7.00 21.47 19.88
N PHE A 343 -8.10 21.62 20.61
CA PHE A 343 -8.71 20.54 21.37
C PHE A 343 -10.13 20.29 20.85
N ILE A 344 -10.39 19.07 20.40
CA ILE A 344 -11.70 18.64 19.91
C ILE A 344 -12.60 18.39 21.14
N TYR A 345 -13.79 18.98 21.13
CA TYR A 345 -14.77 18.89 22.22
C TYR A 345 -15.57 17.59 22.18
N SER A 346 -15.92 17.13 20.98
CA SER A 346 -16.82 15.99 20.82
C SER A 346 -16.16 14.68 21.29
N LEU A 347 -16.68 14.13 22.38
CA LEU A 347 -16.25 12.84 22.93
C LEU A 347 -16.55 11.66 21.99
N ASP A 348 -17.49 11.85 21.07
CA ASP A 348 -17.97 10.82 20.14
C ASP A 348 -17.15 10.77 18.84
N LEU A 349 -16.35 11.80 18.55
CA LEU A 349 -15.52 11.86 17.36
C LEU A 349 -14.13 11.26 17.62
N LYS A 350 -13.89 10.06 17.08
CA LYS A 350 -12.59 9.38 17.10
C LYS A 350 -11.70 9.88 15.97
N ILE A 351 -11.36 11.16 15.97
CA ILE A 351 -10.48 11.76 14.96
C ILE A 351 -9.34 12.53 15.62
N ASN A 352 -8.19 12.59 14.95
CA ASN A 352 -7.12 13.45 15.40
C ASN A 352 -7.24 14.87 14.78
N ILE A 353 -6.53 15.83 15.37
CA ILE A 353 -6.58 17.22 14.92
C ILE A 353 -6.08 17.42 13.48
N PHE A 354 -5.18 16.56 13.00
CA PHE A 354 -4.73 16.65 11.61
C PHE A 354 -5.85 16.26 10.66
N ASP A 355 -6.63 15.22 10.96
CA ASP A 355 -7.74 14.80 10.11
C ASP A 355 -8.85 15.86 10.10
N PHE A 356 -9.13 16.47 11.25
CA PHE A 356 -10.07 17.57 11.36
C PHE A 356 -9.67 18.75 10.46
N ILE A 357 -8.44 19.26 10.60
CA ILE A 357 -7.93 20.39 9.81
C ILE A 357 -7.83 20.02 8.32
N ALA A 358 -7.39 18.81 8.00
CA ALA A 358 -7.30 18.31 6.63
C ALA A 358 -8.66 18.27 5.92
N THR A 359 -9.70 17.85 6.65
CA THR A 359 -11.07 17.78 6.13
C THR A 359 -11.59 19.18 5.79
N ILE A 360 -11.38 20.16 6.67
CA ILE A 360 -11.77 21.56 6.42
C ILE A 360 -11.05 22.12 5.19
N ILE A 361 -9.71 22.00 5.15
CA ILE A 361 -8.89 22.50 4.02
C ILE A 361 -9.35 21.88 2.70
N ARG A 362 -9.61 20.57 2.69
CA ARG A 362 -10.08 19.87 1.50
C ARG A 362 -11.48 20.30 1.08
N ALA A 363 -12.41 20.41 2.01
CA ALA A 363 -13.78 20.83 1.71
C ALA A 363 -13.81 22.24 1.12
N ILE A 364 -13.06 23.16 1.71
CA ILE A 364 -12.89 24.53 1.19
C ILE A 364 -12.30 24.51 -0.22
N TRP A 365 -11.23 23.75 -0.44
CA TRP A 365 -10.58 23.64 -1.76
C TRP A 365 -11.53 23.11 -2.82
N THR A 366 -12.20 21.98 -2.54
CA THR A 366 -13.12 21.35 -3.47
C THR A 366 -14.24 22.31 -3.86
N HIS A 367 -14.91 22.93 -2.88
CA HIS A 367 -16.02 23.83 -3.17
C HIS A 367 -15.58 25.14 -3.82
N HIS A 368 -14.39 25.65 -3.49
CA HIS A 368 -13.84 26.80 -4.21
C HIS A 368 -13.65 26.49 -5.70
N HIS A 369 -13.10 25.32 -6.04
CA HIS A 369 -12.92 24.93 -7.44
C HIS A 369 -14.22 24.55 -8.14
N LEU A 370 -15.26 24.11 -7.42
CA LEU A 370 -16.59 23.91 -8.01
C LEU A 370 -17.20 25.21 -8.55
N VAL A 371 -16.92 26.35 -7.93
CA VAL A 371 -17.30 27.67 -8.46
C VAL A 371 -16.70 27.87 -9.85
N HIS A 372 -15.41 27.59 -9.99
CA HIS A 372 -14.69 27.83 -11.24
C HIS A 372 -15.07 26.83 -12.34
N TYR A 373 -15.11 25.53 -12.04
CA TYR A 373 -15.30 24.49 -13.05
C TYR A 373 -16.77 24.15 -13.35
N ARG A 374 -17.67 24.36 -12.39
CA ARG A 374 -19.09 23.98 -12.51
C ARG A 374 -20.05 25.15 -12.29
N GLY A 375 -19.56 26.36 -12.02
CA GLY A 375 -20.41 27.52 -11.76
C GLY A 375 -21.24 27.42 -10.47
N ILE A 376 -20.94 26.45 -9.59
CA ILE A 376 -21.70 26.23 -8.36
C ILE A 376 -21.24 27.27 -7.33
N PRO A 377 -22.10 28.16 -6.82
CA PRO A 377 -21.68 29.19 -5.88
C PRO A 377 -21.18 28.56 -4.58
N PHE A 378 -20.19 29.20 -3.98
CA PHE A 378 -19.67 28.74 -2.70
C PHE A 378 -20.59 29.20 -1.57
N ASP A 379 -21.30 28.25 -0.98
CA ASP A 379 -22.18 28.46 0.18
C ASP A 379 -21.54 27.88 1.46
N PRO A 380 -21.27 28.70 2.49
CA PRO A 380 -20.67 28.24 3.74
C PRO A 380 -21.44 27.10 4.43
N GLN A 381 -22.76 27.12 4.39
CA GLN A 381 -23.59 26.12 5.09
C GLN A 381 -23.49 24.73 4.46
N THR A 382 -23.53 24.68 3.12
CA THR A 382 -23.29 23.45 2.35
C THR A 382 -21.90 22.88 2.62
N VAL A 383 -20.89 23.74 2.68
CA VAL A 383 -19.51 23.32 2.97
C VAL A 383 -19.37 22.76 4.38
N THR A 384 -19.92 23.44 5.39
CA THR A 384 -19.92 22.95 6.78
C THR A 384 -20.65 21.61 6.90
N SER A 385 -21.81 21.46 6.24
CA SER A 385 -22.55 20.20 6.21
C SER A 385 -21.73 19.07 5.58
N SER A 386 -21.01 19.35 4.50
CA SER A 386 -20.08 18.40 3.88
C SER A 386 -18.91 18.05 4.80
N ILE A 387 -18.39 19.00 5.58
CA ILE A 387 -17.33 18.74 6.57
C ILE A 387 -17.86 17.80 7.65
N ASN A 388 -19.00 18.12 8.26
CA ASN A 388 -19.59 17.32 9.34
C ASN A 388 -19.84 15.88 8.89
N LEU A 389 -20.42 15.68 7.70
CA LEU A 389 -20.62 14.35 7.12
C LEU A 389 -19.30 13.58 6.93
N GLU A 390 -18.22 14.26 6.53
CA GLU A 390 -16.91 13.61 6.34
C GLU A 390 -16.22 13.30 7.67
N LEU A 391 -16.34 14.17 8.67
CA LEU A 391 -15.82 13.92 10.01
C LEU A 391 -16.52 12.72 10.65
N ASP A 392 -17.84 12.62 10.52
CA ASP A 392 -18.61 11.47 11.01
C ASP A 392 -18.20 10.18 10.30
N LYS A 393 -17.98 10.22 8.99
CA LYS A 393 -17.47 9.06 8.24
C LYS A 393 -16.09 8.64 8.75
N LEU A 394 -15.16 9.58 8.91
CA LEU A 394 -13.81 9.28 9.39
C LEU A 394 -13.84 8.69 10.80
N SER A 395 -14.63 9.27 11.72
CA SER A 395 -14.81 8.76 13.08
C SER A 395 -15.31 7.31 13.09
N ASN A 396 -16.22 6.98 12.17
CA ASN A 396 -16.78 5.63 12.07
C ASN A 396 -15.84 4.62 11.40
N MET A 397 -14.87 5.05 10.58
CA MET A 397 -13.93 4.15 9.91
C MET A 397 -12.85 3.58 10.85
N ASP A 398 -12.49 4.29 11.92
CA ASP A 398 -11.55 3.81 12.97
C ASP A 398 -12.16 2.73 13.88
N SER A 399 -13.38 2.22 13.60
CA SER A 399 -13.93 1.01 14.23
C SER A 399 -13.49 -0.30 13.55
N ILE A 400 -12.67 -0.21 12.50
CA ILE A 400 -12.03 -1.34 11.83
C ILE A 400 -10.52 -1.22 12.08
N ASP A 401 -10.10 -1.61 13.29
CA ASP A 401 -8.69 -1.75 13.65
C ASP A 401 -7.95 -2.63 12.63
N ILE A 402 -6.74 -2.19 12.23
CA ILE A 402 -5.68 -3.05 11.66
C ILE A 402 -4.75 -3.47 12.79
#